data_AF-A0A765C138-F1
#
_entry.id   AF-A0A765C138-F1
#
_cell.length_a   1.000
_cell.length_b   1.000
_cell.length_c   1.000
_cell.angle_alpha   90.00
_cell.angle_beta   90.00
_cell.angle_gamma   90.00
#
_symmetry.space_group_name_H-M   'P 1'
#
loop_
_entity.id
_entity.type
_entity.pdbx_description
1 polymer ?
#
loop_
_entity_poly.entity_id
_entity_poly.type
_entity_poly.pdbx_seq_one_letter_code
_entity_poly.pdbx_strand_id
1 'polypeptide(L)'
;ILWRGFQATPGKMALRLRVLDAESGCPASTGQYIGRYLGYFVSTVPLGLGFFWIAFDRRKQGWHDKLAGTVVVRNIRIPYVKFRGRPSSR
;
A
#
# COMPACT_ATOMS: atom_id res chain seq x y z
N ILE A 1 18.05 13.81 -11.01
CA ILE A 1 18.18 12.46 -11.62
C ILE A 1 17.46 11.38 -10.81
N LEU A 2 17.69 11.28 -9.49
CA LEU A 2 17.10 10.24 -8.63
C LEU A 2 15.55 10.22 -8.59
N TRP A 3 14.88 11.38 -8.69
CA TRP A 3 13.42 11.51 -8.59
C TRP A 3 12.64 11.21 -9.88
N ARG A 4 13.29 11.20 -11.05
CA ARG A 4 12.64 10.92 -12.34
C ARG A 4 12.67 9.43 -12.72
N GLY A 5 13.63 8.66 -12.22
CA GLY A 5 13.75 7.22 -12.51
C GLY A 5 12.97 6.33 -11.54
N PHE A 6 12.85 6.76 -10.28
CA PHE A 6 12.19 6.01 -9.23
C PHE A 6 10.89 6.72 -8.89
N GLN A 7 9.80 6.32 -9.55
CA GLN A 7 8.41 6.70 -9.20
C GLN A 7 7.99 6.21 -7.79
N ALA A 8 8.95 5.92 -6.93
CA ALA A 8 8.84 5.50 -5.56
C ALA A 8 10.04 6.06 -4.79
N THR A 9 9.81 6.68 -3.64
CA THR A 9 10.91 7.11 -2.77
C THR A 9 11.80 5.90 -2.40
N PRO A 10 13.11 6.08 -2.18
CA PRO A 10 14.01 4.97 -1.85
C PRO A 10 13.50 4.07 -0.71
N GLY A 11 12.82 4.66 0.29
CA GLY A 11 12.16 3.93 1.37
C GLY A 11 11.01 3.03 0.91
N LYS A 12 10.17 3.47 -0.05
CA LYS A 12 9.09 2.63 -0.62
C LYS A 12 9.65 1.44 -1.38
N MET A 13 10.77 1.63 -2.10
CA MET A 13 11.46 0.57 -2.81
C MET A 13 12.12 -0.43 -1.85
N ALA A 14 12.82 0.05 -0.83
CA ALA A 14 13.46 -0.78 0.18
C ALA A 14 12.43 -1.67 0.91
N LEU A 15 11.24 -1.13 1.17
CA LEU A 15 10.16 -1.86 1.83
C LEU A 15 9.33 -2.72 0.85
N ARG A 16 9.54 -2.63 -0.47
CA ARG A 16 8.74 -3.31 -1.51
C ARG A 16 7.23 -3.03 -1.37
N LEU A 17 6.89 -1.78 -1.07
CA LEU A 17 5.50 -1.33 -0.96
C LEU A 17 4.90 -1.17 -2.36
N ARG A 18 3.71 -1.71 -2.58
CA ARG A 18 2.94 -1.53 -3.81
C ARG A 18 1.57 -0.98 -3.47
N VAL A 19 1.13 0.00 -4.25
CA VAL A 19 -0.25 0.51 -4.21
C VAL A 19 -1.07 -0.33 -5.16
N LEU A 20 -2.06 -1.01 -4.61
CA LEU A 20 -3.00 -1.84 -5.36
C LEU A 20 -4.40 -1.26 -5.21
N ASP A 21 -5.24 -1.58 -6.16
CA ASP A 21 -6.68 -1.40 -6.05
C ASP A 21 -7.23 -2.25 -4.89
N ALA A 22 -8.11 -1.66 -4.08
CA ALA A 22 -8.60 -2.27 -2.85
C ALA A 22 -9.55 -3.46 -3.08
N GLU A 23 -10.16 -3.55 -4.26
CA GLU A 23 -11.14 -4.58 -4.60
C GLU A 23 -10.50 -5.72 -5.40
N SER A 24 -9.84 -5.39 -6.50
CA SER A 24 -9.24 -6.33 -7.44
C SER A 24 -7.85 -6.81 -7.01
N GLY A 25 -7.11 -6.04 -6.20
CA GLY A 25 -5.72 -6.33 -5.89
C GLY A 25 -4.75 -6.15 -7.08
N CYS A 26 -5.23 -5.59 -8.20
CA CYS A 26 -4.40 -5.23 -9.34
C CYS A 26 -3.61 -3.93 -9.06
N PRO A 27 -2.57 -3.61 -9.84
CA PRO A 27 -1.91 -2.31 -9.77
C PRO A 27 -2.94 -1.17 -9.87
N ALA A 28 -2.85 -0.20 -8.98
CA ALA A 28 -3.79 0.92 -8.98
C ALA A 28 -3.76 1.67 -10.33
N SER A 29 -4.92 2.13 -10.78
CA SER A 29 -5.07 2.88 -12.03
C SER A 29 -4.65 4.34 -11.86
N THR A 30 -4.39 5.03 -12.98
CA THR A 30 -4.00 6.45 -12.98
C THR A 30 -5.02 7.34 -12.26
N GLY A 31 -6.32 7.08 -12.44
CA GLY A 31 -7.38 7.83 -11.76
C GLY A 31 -7.33 7.66 -10.23
N GLN A 32 -6.99 6.48 -9.75
CA GLN A 32 -6.81 6.22 -8.33
C GLN A 32 -5.59 6.93 -7.77
N TYR A 33 -4.48 7.00 -8.50
CA TYR A 33 -3.33 7.80 -8.08
C TYR A 33 -3.66 9.29 -7.97
N ILE A 34 -4.46 9.83 -8.90
CA ILE A 34 -4.93 11.22 -8.84
C ILE A 34 -5.85 11.44 -7.63
N GLY A 35 -6.84 10.56 -7.43
CA GLY A 35 -7.74 10.63 -6.28
C GLY A 35 -6.98 10.53 -4.96
N ARG A 36 -5.94 9.69 -4.91
CA ARG A 36 -5.06 9.54 -3.75
C ARG A 36 -4.26 10.82 -3.49
N TYR A 37 -3.78 11.49 -4.55
CA TYR A 37 -3.11 12.80 -4.45
C TYR A 37 -4.04 13.88 -3.89
N LEU A 38 -5.29 13.96 -4.37
CA LEU A 38 -6.29 14.88 -3.83
C LEU A 38 -6.64 14.55 -2.37
N GLY A 39 -6.76 13.26 -2.06
CA GLY A 39 -7.03 12.78 -0.71
C GLY A 39 -5.94 13.14 0.30
N TYR A 40 -4.69 13.38 -0.13
CA TYR A 40 -3.64 13.87 0.76
C TYR A 40 -3.98 15.25 1.32
N PHE A 41 -4.55 16.15 0.53
CA PHE A 41 -5.00 17.45 1.03
C PHE A 41 -6.09 17.27 2.09
N VAL A 42 -7.08 16.43 1.82
CA VAL A 42 -8.15 16.10 2.78
C VAL A 42 -7.59 15.43 4.06
N SER A 43 -6.53 14.63 3.93
CA SER A 43 -5.88 13.97 5.07
C SER A 43 -5.03 14.93 5.90
N THR A 44 -4.50 16.00 5.28
CA THR A 44 -3.55 16.93 5.90
C THR A 44 -4.24 18.16 6.50
N VAL A 45 -5.31 18.66 5.88
CA VAL A 45 -6.14 19.77 6.37
C VAL A 45 -6.57 19.63 7.84
N PRO A 46 -7.05 18.47 8.31
CA PRO A 46 -7.37 18.26 9.72
C PRO A 46 -6.10 17.89 10.52
N LEU A 47 -5.04 18.70 10.42
CA LEU A 47 -3.76 18.49 11.13
C LEU A 47 -3.17 17.07 11.00
N GLY A 48 -3.37 16.41 9.85
CA GLY A 48 -2.90 15.05 9.63
C GLY A 48 -3.76 13.93 10.25
N LEU A 49 -4.96 14.23 10.76
CA LEU A 49 -5.91 13.22 11.30
C LEU A 49 -6.21 12.07 10.33
N GLY A 50 -6.23 12.35 9.02
CA GLY A 50 -6.41 11.31 8.00
C GLY A 50 -5.27 10.27 7.95
N PHE A 51 -4.09 10.62 8.47
CA PHE A 51 -2.97 9.70 8.66
C PHE A 51 -3.06 8.97 10.00
N PHE A 52 -3.47 9.65 11.07
CA PHE A 52 -3.70 8.99 12.36
C PHE A 52 -4.77 7.88 12.24
N TRP A 53 -5.76 8.07 11.37
CA TRP A 53 -6.78 7.06 11.08
C TRP A 53 -6.20 5.72 10.58
N ILE A 54 -5.05 5.74 9.89
CA ILE A 54 -4.37 4.53 9.39
C ILE A 54 -4.08 3.55 10.53
N ALA A 55 -3.77 4.06 11.73
CA ALA A 55 -3.47 3.22 12.89
C ALA A 55 -4.68 2.38 13.33
N PHE A 56 -5.89 2.97 13.25
CA PHE A 56 -7.14 2.38 13.71
C PHE A 56 -7.88 1.58 12.63
N ASP A 57 -7.62 1.87 11.36
CA ASP A 57 -8.28 1.18 10.25
C ASP A 57 -7.81 -0.28 10.12
N ARG A 58 -8.77 -1.23 10.02
CA ARG A 58 -8.50 -2.68 9.89
C ARG A 58 -7.66 -3.01 8.65
N ARG A 59 -7.82 -2.25 7.56
CA ARG A 59 -7.05 -2.44 6.31
C ARG A 59 -5.82 -1.53 6.26
N LYS A 60 -5.53 -0.81 7.35
CA LYS A 60 -4.46 0.21 7.43
C LYS A 60 -4.59 1.24 6.31
N GLN A 61 -5.83 1.64 5.99
CA GLN A 61 -6.11 2.66 4.98
C GLN A 61 -6.30 4.03 5.63
N GLY A 62 -5.64 5.05 5.07
CA GLY A 62 -5.90 6.44 5.41
C GLY A 62 -7.11 6.97 4.66
N TRP A 63 -7.53 8.20 4.96
CA TRP A 63 -8.66 8.81 4.24
C TRP A 63 -8.37 8.96 2.75
N HIS A 64 -7.13 9.32 2.38
CA HIS A 64 -6.69 9.35 1.00
C HIS A 64 -6.74 7.99 0.29
N ASP A 65 -6.53 6.90 1.03
CA ASP A 65 -6.54 5.54 0.49
C ASP A 65 -7.95 5.02 0.32
N LYS A 66 -8.84 5.34 1.27
CA LYS A 66 -10.27 5.06 1.16
C LYS A 66 -10.93 5.84 0.02
N LEU A 67 -10.66 7.13 -0.09
CA LEU A 67 -11.21 7.98 -1.16
C LEU A 67 -10.76 7.52 -2.55
N ALA A 68 -9.53 7.02 -2.66
CA ALA A 68 -8.99 6.50 -3.92
C ALA A 68 -9.34 5.03 -4.19
N GLY A 69 -9.97 4.33 -3.24
CA GLY A 69 -10.19 2.89 -3.33
C GLY A 69 -8.88 2.09 -3.47
N THR A 70 -7.80 2.52 -2.80
CA THR A 70 -6.49 1.86 -2.88
C THR A 70 -6.03 1.29 -1.55
N VAL A 71 -5.16 0.28 -1.61
CA VAL A 71 -4.47 -0.31 -0.45
C VAL A 71 -2.97 -0.31 -0.69
N VAL A 72 -2.19 -0.11 0.36
CA VAL A 72 -0.73 -0.31 0.29
C VAL A 72 -0.41 -1.66 0.88
N VAL A 73 0.12 -2.55 0.05
CA VAL A 73 0.58 -3.86 0.51
C VAL A 73 2.09 -3.95 0.43
N ARG A 74 2.66 -4.72 1.34
CA ARG A 74 4.07 -5.07 1.32
C ARG A 74 4.25 -6.38 0.59
N ASN A 75 4.97 -6.37 -0.53
CA ASN A 75 5.29 -7.60 -1.26
C ASN A 75 6.44 -8.34 -0.56
N ILE A 76 6.11 -9.03 0.54
CA ILE A 76 7.01 -9.96 1.22
C ILE A 76 6.74 -11.35 0.65
N ARG A 77 7.63 -11.85 -0.21
CA ARG A 77 7.66 -13.28 -0.50
C ARG A 77 8.29 -13.99 0.69
N ILE A 78 7.47 -14.61 1.53
CA ILE A 78 7.98 -15.53 2.55
C ILE A 78 8.38 -16.80 1.80
N PRO A 79 9.68 -17.17 1.75
CA PRO A 79 10.07 -18.43 1.11
C PRO A 79 9.38 -19.58 1.85
N TYR A 80 8.70 -20.46 1.12
CA TYR A 80 8.08 -21.65 1.71
C TYR A 80 9.18 -22.49 2.37
N VAL A 81 9.15 -22.57 3.70
CA VAL A 81 10.12 -23.37 4.46
C VAL A 81 9.73 -24.83 4.30
N LYS A 82 10.52 -25.57 3.53
CA LYS A 82 10.36 -27.01 3.39
C LYS A 82 10.85 -27.67 4.68
N PHE A 83 9.94 -27.99 5.60
CA PHE A 83 10.28 -28.75 6.80
C PHE A 83 10.73 -30.16 6.39
N ARG A 84 11.97 -30.52 6.75
CA ARG A 84 12.51 -31.86 6.50
C ARG A 84 11.75 -32.84 7.40
N GLY A 85 10.88 -33.67 6.82
CA GLY A 85 10.28 -34.83 7.51
C GLY A 85 8.76 -34.84 7.74
N ARG A 86 7.98 -33.88 7.25
CA ARG A 86 6.51 -34.00 7.33
C ARG A 86 5.98 -34.76 6.10
N PRO A 87 5.36 -35.96 6.26
CA PRO A 87 4.71 -36.62 5.14
C PRO A 87 3.60 -35.71 4.63
N SER A 88 3.60 -35.47 3.31
CA SER A 88 2.55 -34.75 2.61
C SER A 88 1.22 -35.47 2.86
N SER A 89 0.35 -34.91 3.70
CA SER A 89 -1.04 -35.37 3.79
C SER A 89 -1.68 -35.11 2.43
N ARG A 90 -1.99 -36.20 1.73
CA ARG A 90 -2.82 -36.21 0.53
C ARG A 90 -4.18 -35.59 0.82
#